data_AF-A0A7C7IPF3-F1
#
_entry.id   AF-A0A7C7IPF3-F1
#
_cell.length_a   1.000
_cell.length_b   1.000
_cell.length_c   1.000
_cell.angle_alpha   90.00
_cell.angle_beta   90.00
_cell.angle_gamma   90.00
#
_symmetry.space_group_name_H-M   'P 1'
#
loop_
_entity.id
_entity.type
_entity.pdbx_description
1 polymer ?
#
loop_
_entity_poly.entity_id
_entity_poly.type
_entity_poly.pdbx_seq_one_letter_code
_entity_poly.pdbx_strand_id
1 'polypeptide(L)'
;MRRGVVLLMVSGLLLAGCLGGNEEAISFNGHQYNPPIDAPDFTLTDQNGNDVSLSDFDGKVVVVAFTYTSCTDVCPIIEANMNYMAGELGDSYGQDVVYLSITIDPLRDTPEVLAQYVTDNGYDWPHLTSTDFELLKGIWSSWGVAVNSSMIDMHINGEMNTSEHDSDGDHDIDGESMMHSVITMMPDNSTAEYQVNHAQLPENATGYNLTTDAFNMNNVSFTAPDSQYGHYMENISGVGAPSDYSWWWSLYLWNETNSAWEESQVGIDAVEVSHHQPHIAWVASNANISNLPTPTEEVYDVGHSTVTYIVDRNGQKRVAWVGSDWSPDEFLEDIRALI
;
A
#
# COMPACT_ATOMS: atom_id res chain seq x y z
N MET A 1 -11.04 67.32 -23.59
CA MET A 1 -9.92 66.35 -23.54
C MET A 1 -9.68 65.72 -22.15
N ARG A 2 -10.60 65.85 -21.17
CA ARG A 2 -10.41 65.37 -19.78
C ARG A 2 -11.10 64.04 -19.41
N ARG A 3 -11.76 63.37 -20.36
CA ARG A 3 -12.50 62.12 -20.11
C ARG A 3 -11.83 60.86 -20.65
N GLY A 4 -10.80 60.99 -21.50
CA GLY A 4 -10.11 59.85 -22.12
C GLY A 4 -8.96 59.26 -21.30
N VAL A 5 -8.46 59.97 -20.29
CA VAL A 5 -7.26 59.53 -19.54
C VAL A 5 -7.61 58.67 -18.32
N VAL A 6 -8.82 58.81 -17.76
CA VAL A 6 -9.24 58.03 -16.58
C VAL A 6 -9.57 56.58 -16.94
N LEU A 7 -10.03 56.30 -18.16
CA LEU A 7 -10.35 54.94 -18.58
C LEU A 7 -9.10 54.06 -18.82
N LEU A 8 -7.94 54.68 -19.06
CA LEU A 8 -6.69 53.97 -19.36
C LEU A 8 -5.88 53.61 -18.09
N MET A 9 -6.18 54.21 -16.94
CA MET A 9 -5.58 53.83 -15.65
C MET A 9 -6.33 52.70 -14.92
N VAL A 10 -7.61 52.48 -15.21
CA VAL A 10 -8.39 51.40 -14.56
C VAL A 10 -8.17 50.05 -15.25
N SER A 11 -7.80 50.03 -16.53
CA SER A 11 -7.51 48.79 -17.27
C SER A 11 -6.15 48.16 -16.92
N GLY A 12 -5.25 48.90 -16.25
CA GLY A 12 -3.94 48.39 -15.83
C GLY A 12 -3.95 47.66 -14.47
N LEU A 13 -5.02 47.82 -13.67
CA LEU A 13 -5.11 47.20 -12.34
C LEU A 13 -5.77 45.82 -12.32
N LEU A 14 -6.34 45.36 -13.44
CA LEU A 14 -6.97 44.04 -13.54
C LEU A 14 -6.01 42.92 -14.00
N LEU A 15 -4.74 43.24 -14.27
CA LEU A 15 -3.72 42.27 -14.70
C LEU A 15 -2.70 41.94 -13.62
N ALA A 16 -2.81 42.51 -12.42
CA ALA A 16 -1.92 42.18 -11.29
C ALA A 16 -2.33 40.89 -10.53
N GLY A 17 -3.42 40.22 -10.94
CA GLY A 17 -3.99 39.07 -10.23
C GLY A 17 -3.51 37.68 -10.67
N CYS A 18 -2.63 37.58 -11.67
CA CYS A 18 -2.13 36.29 -12.17
C CYS A 18 -0.62 36.10 -11.91
N LEU A 19 -0.13 36.61 -10.79
CA LEU A 19 1.08 36.06 -10.16
C LEU A 19 0.60 35.18 -9.01
N GLY A 20 -0.11 34.09 -9.36
CA GLY A 20 -0.18 32.95 -8.46
C GLY A 20 1.26 32.52 -8.25
N GLY A 21 1.74 32.66 -7.02
CA GLY A 21 3.06 32.19 -6.66
C GLY A 21 3.19 30.75 -7.16
N ASN A 22 4.26 30.47 -7.90
CA ASN A 22 4.75 29.13 -8.01
C ASN A 22 5.08 28.71 -6.57
N GLU A 23 4.12 28.14 -5.83
CA GLU A 23 4.47 27.23 -4.75
C GLU A 23 5.24 26.12 -5.46
N GLU A 24 6.56 26.12 -5.34
CA GLU A 24 7.36 24.97 -5.74
C GLU A 24 6.75 23.78 -5.01
N ALA A 25 6.11 22.89 -5.78
CA ALA A 25 5.55 21.68 -5.23
C ALA A 25 6.70 20.92 -4.57
N ILE A 26 6.60 20.72 -3.25
CA ILE A 26 7.56 19.91 -2.51
C ILE A 26 7.53 18.51 -3.13
N SER A 27 8.66 18.12 -3.71
CA SER A 27 8.89 16.77 -4.22
C SER A 27 9.49 15.94 -3.10
N PHE A 28 8.91 14.77 -2.86
CA PHE A 28 9.41 13.80 -1.90
C PHE A 28 10.16 12.68 -2.62
N ASN A 29 11.10 12.05 -1.92
CA ASN A 29 11.84 10.89 -2.41
C ASN A 29 11.01 9.60 -2.24
N GLY A 30 10.25 9.48 -1.16
CA GLY A 30 9.31 8.37 -0.95
C GLY A 30 8.00 8.50 -1.74
N HIS A 31 7.12 7.51 -1.60
CA HIS A 31 5.83 7.50 -2.27
C HIS A 31 4.92 8.60 -1.71
N GLN A 32 4.72 9.65 -2.50
CA GLN A 32 3.91 10.79 -2.11
C GLN A 32 2.40 10.51 -2.22
N TYR A 33 1.65 10.88 -1.18
CA TYR A 33 0.20 11.06 -1.26
C TYR A 33 -0.14 12.41 -1.87
N ASN A 34 -0.73 12.39 -3.08
CA ASN A 34 -1.16 13.59 -3.79
C ASN A 34 -2.59 13.40 -4.36
N PRO A 35 -3.63 14.02 -3.75
CA PRO A 35 -3.55 14.92 -2.59
C PRO A 35 -3.16 14.19 -1.28
N PRO A 36 -2.68 14.93 -0.25
CA PRO A 36 -2.51 14.38 1.10
C PRO A 36 -3.79 13.76 1.63
N ILE A 37 -3.66 12.74 2.48
CA ILE A 37 -4.78 12.02 3.08
C ILE A 37 -4.69 12.14 4.59
N ASP A 38 -5.79 12.40 5.28
CA ASP A 38 -5.80 12.46 6.74
C ASP A 38 -5.31 11.13 7.34
N ALA A 39 -4.41 11.21 8.33
CA ALA A 39 -3.92 10.05 9.04
C ALA A 39 -5.01 9.54 10.00
N PRO A 40 -5.38 8.24 9.95
CA PRO A 40 -6.34 7.69 10.90
C PRO A 40 -5.78 7.76 12.32
N ASP A 41 -6.53 8.38 13.24
CA ASP A 41 -6.14 8.47 14.65
C ASP A 41 -6.21 7.08 15.32
N PHE A 42 -5.46 6.93 16.41
CA PHE A 42 -5.44 5.75 17.26
C PHE A 42 -5.14 6.15 18.70
N THR A 43 -5.45 5.28 19.64
CA THR A 43 -4.94 5.34 21.02
C THR A 43 -4.44 3.95 21.38
N LEU A 44 -3.16 3.84 21.71
CA LEU A 44 -2.46 2.60 22.04
C LEU A 44 -1.65 2.78 23.32
N THR A 45 -1.17 1.68 23.88
CA THR A 45 -0.36 1.69 25.11
C THR A 45 1.12 1.62 24.76
N ASP A 46 1.93 2.51 25.35
CA ASP A 46 3.39 2.51 25.21
C ASP A 46 4.07 1.46 26.11
N GLN A 47 5.38 1.33 25.96
CA GLN A 47 6.21 0.44 26.77
C GLN A 47 6.22 0.76 28.29
N ASN A 48 5.79 1.96 28.67
CA ASN A 48 5.70 2.41 30.06
C ASN A 48 4.29 2.25 30.65
N GLY A 49 3.32 1.76 29.86
CA GLY A 49 1.93 1.62 30.25
C GLY A 49 1.10 2.90 30.15
N ASN A 50 1.58 3.92 29.43
CA ASN A 50 0.83 5.14 29.17
C ASN A 50 0.02 5.01 27.87
N ASP A 51 -1.15 5.63 27.84
CA ASP A 51 -1.90 5.79 26.60
C ASP A 51 -1.25 6.88 25.75
N VAL A 52 -1.02 6.57 24.47
CA VAL A 52 -0.46 7.46 23.45
C VAL A 52 -1.40 7.48 22.25
N SER A 53 -1.81 8.67 21.84
CA SER A 53 -2.62 8.89 20.65
C SER A 53 -1.83 9.61 19.57
N LEU A 54 -2.17 9.41 18.29
CA LEU A 54 -1.52 10.18 17.22
C LEU A 54 -1.78 11.68 17.41
N SER A 55 -3.01 12.02 17.80
CA SER A 55 -3.44 13.39 18.10
C SER A 55 -2.70 14.08 19.26
N ASP A 56 -1.95 13.34 20.09
CA ASP A 56 -1.07 13.94 21.11
C ASP A 56 0.09 14.73 20.47
N PHE A 57 0.36 14.49 19.18
CA PHE A 57 1.45 15.09 18.41
C PHE A 57 0.99 16.10 17.36
N ASP A 58 -0.25 16.60 17.43
CA ASP A 58 -0.76 17.65 16.55
C ASP A 58 0.21 18.84 16.44
N GLY A 59 0.47 19.30 15.22
CA GLY A 59 1.43 20.37 14.94
C GLY A 59 2.89 19.92 14.82
N LYS A 60 3.20 18.63 14.99
CA LYS A 60 4.52 18.03 14.74
C LYS A 60 4.49 17.14 13.50
N VAL A 61 5.66 16.88 12.93
CA VAL A 61 5.83 15.82 11.95
C VAL A 61 5.96 14.50 12.70
N VAL A 62 5.20 13.47 12.29
CA VAL A 62 5.22 12.16 12.96
C VAL A 62 5.67 11.09 11.98
N VAL A 63 6.72 10.34 12.34
CA VAL A 63 7.14 9.14 11.62
C VAL A 63 6.51 7.94 12.29
N VAL A 64 5.75 7.15 11.55
CA VAL A 64 5.04 5.97 12.06
C VAL A 64 5.55 4.72 11.35
N ALA A 65 6.22 3.84 12.08
CA ALA A 65 6.71 2.55 11.61
C ALA A 65 5.87 1.40 12.17
N PHE A 66 5.65 0.36 11.38
CA PHE A 66 4.96 -0.86 11.81
C PHE A 66 5.99 -1.99 11.92
N THR A 67 6.34 -2.36 13.15
CA THR A 67 7.47 -3.26 13.47
C THR A 67 7.05 -4.31 14.50
N TYR A 68 7.93 -5.24 14.89
CA TYR A 68 7.71 -6.11 16.05
C TYR A 68 9.05 -6.61 16.60
N THR A 69 9.10 -6.89 17.91
CA THR A 69 10.40 -7.08 18.60
C THR A 69 11.16 -8.34 18.22
N SER A 70 10.43 -9.38 17.80
CA SER A 70 10.99 -10.69 17.42
C SER A 70 11.38 -10.78 15.94
N CYS A 71 11.26 -9.70 15.19
CA CYS A 71 11.65 -9.60 13.79
C CYS A 71 13.17 -9.71 13.63
N THR A 72 13.65 -10.70 12.87
CA THR A 72 15.08 -10.95 12.63
C THR A 72 15.56 -10.42 11.29
N ASP A 73 14.78 -9.56 10.65
CA ASP A 73 14.96 -9.16 9.26
C ASP A 73 15.00 -7.62 9.11
N VAL A 74 13.99 -7.01 8.50
CA VAL A 74 13.98 -5.58 8.16
C VAL A 74 13.70 -4.64 9.33
N CYS A 75 12.95 -5.09 10.34
CA CYS A 75 12.52 -4.19 11.43
C CYS A 75 13.69 -3.61 12.22
N PRO A 76 14.72 -4.39 12.62
CA PRO A 76 15.93 -3.84 13.24
C PRO A 76 16.67 -2.81 12.37
N ILE A 77 16.63 -2.96 11.04
CA ILE A 77 17.27 -2.01 10.11
C ILE A 77 16.52 -0.68 10.11
N ILE A 78 15.19 -0.73 10.03
CA ILE A 78 14.33 0.46 10.04
C ILE A 78 14.48 1.24 11.32
N GLU A 79 14.43 0.57 12.47
CA GLU A 79 14.52 1.27 13.76
C GLU A 79 15.95 1.78 14.02
N ALA A 80 16.98 1.10 13.53
CA ALA A 80 18.34 1.64 13.54
C ALA A 80 18.47 2.89 12.66
N ASN A 81 17.85 2.92 11.48
CA ASN A 81 17.80 4.09 10.60
C ASN A 81 17.04 5.24 11.26
N MET A 82 15.91 4.97 11.92
CA MET A 82 15.19 5.96 12.70
C MET A 82 16.07 6.54 13.81
N ASN A 83 16.76 5.69 14.59
CA ASN A 83 17.68 6.14 15.63
C ASN A 83 18.82 7.01 15.08
N TYR A 84 19.38 6.65 13.93
CA TYR A 84 20.36 7.47 13.22
C TYR A 84 19.79 8.85 12.86
N MET A 85 18.61 8.88 12.23
CA MET A 85 17.94 10.12 11.83
C MET A 85 17.56 11.00 13.02
N ALA A 86 17.19 10.41 14.17
CA ALA A 86 16.95 11.18 15.41
C ALA A 86 18.20 11.98 15.81
N GLY A 87 19.39 11.38 15.70
CA GLY A 87 20.66 12.06 15.91
C GLY A 87 20.91 13.21 14.93
N GLU A 88 20.62 13.00 13.64
CA GLU A 88 20.80 14.01 12.58
C GLU A 88 19.76 15.15 12.61
N LEU A 89 18.59 14.92 13.21
CA LEU A 89 17.58 15.95 13.45
C LEU A 89 17.96 16.89 14.61
N GLY A 90 18.81 16.43 15.54
CA GLY A 90 19.27 17.19 16.69
C GLY A 90 18.09 17.74 17.51
N ASP A 91 18.10 19.06 17.76
CA ASP A 91 17.07 19.72 18.56
C ASP A 91 15.65 19.61 17.97
N SER A 92 15.52 19.35 16.66
CA SER A 92 14.22 19.19 16.00
C SER A 92 13.52 17.90 16.43
N TYR A 93 14.29 16.87 16.80
CA TYR A 93 13.73 15.63 17.33
C TYR A 93 13.15 15.87 18.73
N GLY A 94 11.92 15.40 18.96
CA GLY A 94 11.11 15.68 20.15
C GLY A 94 10.41 17.04 20.14
N GLN A 95 10.96 18.06 19.48
CA GLN A 95 10.34 19.40 19.38
C GLN A 95 9.42 19.55 18.17
N ASP A 96 9.91 19.21 16.98
CA ASP A 96 9.21 19.35 15.70
C ASP A 96 8.87 18.00 15.07
N VAL A 97 9.65 16.96 15.39
CA VAL A 97 9.51 15.60 14.85
C VAL A 97 9.39 14.59 15.98
N VAL A 98 8.47 13.64 15.86
CA VAL A 98 8.31 12.52 16.80
C VAL A 98 8.23 11.22 16.01
N TYR A 99 8.78 10.14 16.58
CA TYR A 99 8.69 8.80 16.03
C TYR A 99 7.74 7.94 16.84
N LEU A 100 7.08 6.99 16.19
CA LEU A 100 6.23 5.98 16.81
C LEU A 100 6.47 4.64 16.10
N SER A 101 6.69 3.57 16.88
CA SER A 101 6.66 2.19 16.37
C SER A 101 5.36 1.53 16.84
N ILE A 102 4.56 0.96 15.93
CA ILE A 102 3.32 0.22 16.27
C ILE A 102 3.57 -1.26 16.01
N THR A 103 3.31 -2.11 17.01
CA THR A 103 3.53 -3.55 16.84
C THR A 103 2.59 -4.18 15.82
N ILE A 104 3.10 -5.12 15.03
CA ILE A 104 2.30 -6.06 14.23
C ILE A 104 2.14 -7.45 14.91
N ASP A 105 2.84 -7.70 16.02
CA ASP A 105 2.72 -8.94 16.82
C ASP A 105 2.34 -8.67 18.29
N PRO A 106 1.12 -8.16 18.55
CA PRO A 106 0.69 -7.83 19.92
C PRO A 106 0.52 -9.04 20.84
N LEU A 107 0.54 -10.27 20.31
CA LEU A 107 0.48 -11.47 21.12
C LEU A 107 1.78 -11.69 21.90
N ARG A 108 2.91 -11.19 21.38
CA ARG A 108 4.24 -11.30 21.99
C ARG A 108 4.78 -9.97 22.47
N ASP A 109 4.47 -8.88 21.77
CA ASP A 109 4.90 -7.53 22.10
C ASP A 109 4.01 -6.91 23.19
N THR A 110 4.14 -7.42 24.41
CA THR A 110 3.56 -6.79 25.60
C THR A 110 4.34 -5.53 25.97
N PRO A 111 3.77 -4.58 26.74
CA PRO A 111 4.49 -3.39 27.20
C PRO A 111 5.84 -3.71 27.87
N GLU A 112 5.92 -4.80 28.64
CA GLU A 112 7.15 -5.24 29.29
C GLU A 112 8.21 -5.72 28.29
N VAL A 113 7.81 -6.43 27.24
CA VAL A 113 8.71 -6.88 26.17
C VAL A 113 9.21 -5.68 25.38
N LEU A 114 8.32 -4.74 25.04
CA LEU A 114 8.68 -3.48 24.39
C LEU A 114 9.64 -2.67 25.25
N ALA A 115 9.43 -2.59 26.57
CA ALA A 115 10.28 -1.85 27.49
C ALA A 115 11.72 -2.40 27.53
N GLN A 116 11.84 -3.73 27.50
CA GLN A 116 13.14 -4.39 27.42
C GLN A 116 13.79 -4.13 26.06
N TYR A 117 13.02 -4.25 24.98
CA TYR A 117 13.50 -4.04 23.62
C TYR A 117 14.05 -2.62 23.38
N VAL A 118 13.33 -1.57 23.80
CA VAL A 118 13.81 -0.19 23.67
C VAL A 118 15.06 0.05 24.51
N THR A 119 15.15 -0.59 25.69
CA THR A 119 16.32 -0.46 26.58
C THR A 119 17.55 -1.10 25.96
N ASP A 120 17.41 -2.30 25.38
CA ASP A 120 18.53 -3.04 24.79
C ASP A 120 19.08 -2.38 23.54
N ASN A 121 18.23 -1.72 22.75
CA ASN A 121 18.62 -1.03 21.53
C ASN A 121 18.93 0.47 21.73
N GLY A 122 18.61 1.02 22.90
CA GLY A 122 18.84 2.44 23.21
C GLY A 122 17.89 3.39 22.48
N TYR A 123 16.66 2.94 22.20
CA TYR A 123 15.61 3.75 21.59
C TYR A 123 14.85 4.56 22.65
N ASP A 124 14.38 5.75 22.28
CA ASP A 124 13.73 6.69 23.21
C ASP A 124 12.30 7.10 22.80
N TRP A 125 11.80 6.59 21.68
CA TRP A 125 10.44 6.86 21.22
C TRP A 125 9.42 5.81 21.70
N PRO A 126 8.11 6.14 21.70
CA PRO A 126 7.07 5.19 22.07
C PRO A 126 7.02 3.99 21.12
N HIS A 127 7.07 2.80 21.71
CA HIS A 127 6.70 1.55 21.04
C HIS A 127 5.32 1.15 21.55
N LEU A 128 4.37 0.97 20.64
CA LEU A 128 2.95 0.95 20.92
C LEU A 128 2.36 -0.45 20.68
N THR A 129 1.51 -0.87 21.60
CA THR A 129 0.77 -2.14 21.55
C THR A 129 -0.63 -2.01 22.12
N SER A 130 -1.43 -3.07 22.01
CA SER A 130 -2.72 -3.21 22.66
C SER A 130 -3.01 -4.67 22.94
N THR A 131 -3.73 -4.92 24.03
CA THR A 131 -4.30 -6.25 24.32
C THR A 131 -5.57 -6.53 23.50
N ASP A 132 -6.14 -5.51 22.87
CA ASP A 132 -7.26 -5.65 21.94
C ASP A 132 -6.72 -5.83 20.51
N PHE A 133 -6.71 -7.09 20.07
CA PHE A 133 -6.24 -7.47 18.74
C PHE A 133 -7.11 -6.90 17.61
N GLU A 134 -8.43 -6.80 17.81
CA GLU A 134 -9.33 -6.28 16.78
C GLU A 134 -9.15 -4.78 16.59
N LEU A 135 -8.84 -4.04 17.68
CA LEU A 135 -8.43 -2.65 17.59
C LEU A 135 -7.18 -2.49 16.72
N LEU A 136 -6.13 -3.27 17.00
CA LEU A 136 -4.89 -3.21 16.22
C LEU A 136 -5.11 -3.59 14.76
N LYS A 137 -5.92 -4.62 14.49
CA LYS A 137 -6.30 -5.00 13.12
C LYS A 137 -7.03 -3.88 12.38
N GLY A 138 -7.93 -3.18 13.07
CA GLY A 138 -8.60 -1.99 12.54
C GLY A 138 -7.62 -0.85 12.25
N ILE A 139 -6.64 -0.62 13.13
CA ILE A 139 -5.58 0.37 12.94
C ILE A 139 -4.74 0.00 11.72
N TRP A 140 -4.19 -1.22 11.65
CA TRP A 140 -3.41 -1.68 10.51
C TRP A 140 -4.19 -1.50 9.20
N SER A 141 -5.44 -1.96 9.14
CA SER A 141 -6.29 -1.81 7.96
C SER A 141 -6.53 -0.35 7.57
N SER A 142 -6.82 0.54 8.52
CA SER A 142 -7.03 1.97 8.25
C SER A 142 -5.75 2.66 7.74
N TRP A 143 -4.60 2.17 8.18
CA TRP A 143 -3.29 2.64 7.74
C TRP A 143 -2.79 1.99 6.45
N GLY A 144 -3.52 1.01 5.89
CA GLY A 144 -3.11 0.28 4.70
C GLY A 144 -1.99 -0.74 4.97
N VAL A 145 -1.92 -1.26 6.18
CA VAL A 145 -0.96 -2.29 6.62
C VAL A 145 -1.69 -3.62 6.70
N ALA A 146 -1.25 -4.59 5.90
CA ALA A 146 -1.73 -5.96 5.97
C ALA A 146 -0.82 -6.77 6.92
N VAL A 147 -1.41 -7.44 7.91
CA VAL A 147 -0.67 -8.27 8.87
C VAL A 147 -1.16 -9.71 8.77
N ASN A 148 -0.24 -10.63 8.55
CA ASN A 148 -0.51 -12.06 8.57
C ASN A 148 0.21 -12.73 9.75
N SER A 149 -0.56 -13.15 10.76
CA SER A 149 -0.04 -13.79 11.96
C SER A 149 0.68 -15.12 11.68
N SER A 150 0.33 -15.87 10.62
CA SER A 150 1.04 -17.11 10.29
C SER A 150 2.47 -16.83 9.80
N MET A 151 2.70 -15.71 9.10
CA MET A 151 4.02 -15.32 8.61
C MET A 151 4.93 -14.85 9.74
N ILE A 152 4.38 -14.18 10.76
CA ILE A 152 5.09 -13.80 11.98
C ILE A 152 5.58 -15.06 12.72
N ASP A 153 4.71 -16.06 12.86
CA ASP A 153 5.07 -17.32 13.52
C ASP A 153 6.15 -18.10 12.77
N MET A 154 6.15 -18.05 11.43
CA MET A 154 7.18 -18.68 10.59
C MET A 154 8.56 -18.04 10.78
N HIS A 155 8.64 -16.70 10.85
CA HIS A 155 9.89 -15.98 11.11
C HIS A 155 10.47 -16.31 12.49
N ILE A 156 9.61 -16.43 13.50
CA ILE A 156 10.02 -16.66 14.89
C ILE A 156 10.45 -18.10 15.14
N ASN A 157 9.73 -19.06 14.58
CA ASN A 157 9.99 -20.49 14.82
C ASN A 157 11.14 -21.04 13.96
N GLY A 158 11.69 -20.24 13.04
CA GLY A 158 12.77 -20.67 12.15
C GLY A 158 12.35 -21.82 11.21
N GLU A 159 11.05 -21.95 10.92
CA GLU A 159 10.55 -22.87 9.88
C GLU A 159 10.72 -22.30 8.47
N MET A 160 11.68 -21.39 8.28
CA MET A 160 12.41 -21.35 7.02
C MET A 160 13.35 -22.56 7.05
N ASN A 161 12.85 -23.70 6.58
CA ASN A 161 13.61 -24.95 6.56
C ASN A 161 14.76 -24.80 5.55
N THR A 162 15.84 -24.08 5.91
CA THR A 162 17.05 -23.94 5.10
C THR A 162 17.91 -25.20 5.14
N SER A 163 17.29 -26.37 5.20
CA SER A 163 17.95 -27.66 5.10
C SER A 163 17.54 -28.37 3.83
N GLU A 164 17.83 -27.77 2.69
CA GLU A 164 18.24 -28.50 1.49
C GLU A 164 19.10 -27.58 0.64
N HIS A 165 20.39 -27.55 0.99
CA HIS A 165 21.44 -27.10 0.10
C HIS A 165 21.66 -28.19 -0.95
N ASP A 166 20.67 -28.40 -1.82
CA ASP A 166 20.84 -29.22 -3.01
C ASP A 166 20.99 -28.29 -4.22
N SER A 167 22.22 -28.33 -4.72
CA SER A 167 22.61 -27.94 -6.06
C SER A 167 21.62 -28.53 -7.07
N ASP A 168 20.68 -27.74 -7.55
CA ASP A 168 20.23 -27.69 -8.95
C ASP A 168 19.23 -26.54 -9.11
N GLY A 169 19.40 -25.73 -10.16
CA GLY A 169 18.64 -24.50 -10.35
C GLY A 169 17.19 -24.74 -10.75
N ASP A 170 16.27 -24.27 -9.91
CA ASP A 170 15.04 -23.54 -10.24
C ASP A 170 14.44 -23.16 -8.88
N HIS A 171 14.37 -21.88 -8.54
CA HIS A 171 13.76 -21.43 -7.28
C HIS A 171 12.30 -21.11 -7.55
N ASP A 172 11.44 -22.13 -7.47
CA ASP A 172 10.01 -21.94 -7.26
C ASP A 172 9.80 -21.40 -5.83
N ILE A 173 9.43 -20.13 -5.74
CA ILE A 173 8.94 -19.52 -4.49
C ILE A 173 7.66 -20.27 -4.11
N ASP A 174 7.65 -20.91 -2.93
CA ASP A 174 6.51 -21.65 -2.39
C ASP A 174 5.22 -20.79 -2.47
N GLY A 175 4.19 -21.29 -3.16
CA GLY A 175 2.97 -20.57 -3.56
C GLY A 175 2.01 -20.19 -2.42
N GLU A 176 2.48 -20.14 -1.18
CA GLU A 176 1.68 -19.90 0.04
C GLU A 176 1.40 -18.40 0.30
N SER A 177 2.14 -17.49 -0.36
CA SER A 177 2.06 -16.04 -0.15
C SER A 177 1.72 -15.20 -1.40
N MET A 178 1.64 -15.80 -2.58
CA MET A 178 1.41 -15.05 -3.82
C MET A 178 -0.05 -14.59 -3.92
N MET A 179 -0.26 -13.30 -4.18
CA MET A 179 -1.59 -12.74 -4.46
C MET A 179 -1.77 -12.50 -5.94
N HIS A 180 -3.01 -12.63 -6.39
CA HIS A 180 -3.41 -12.39 -7.76
C HIS A 180 -4.53 -11.36 -7.78
N SER A 181 -4.39 -10.35 -8.64
CA SER A 181 -5.39 -9.30 -8.76
C SER A 181 -6.34 -9.58 -9.91
N VAL A 182 -7.62 -9.46 -9.62
CA VAL A 182 -8.69 -9.36 -10.60
C VAL A 182 -9.22 -7.94 -10.55
N ILE A 183 -8.95 -7.16 -11.59
CA ILE A 183 -9.47 -5.78 -11.70
C ILE A 183 -10.69 -5.79 -12.62
N THR A 184 -11.68 -4.97 -12.28
CA THR A 184 -12.84 -4.71 -13.14
C THR A 184 -12.85 -3.24 -13.51
N MET A 185 -13.12 -2.92 -14.78
CA MET A 185 -13.35 -1.56 -15.26
C MET A 185 -14.68 -1.49 -15.99
N MET A 186 -15.60 -0.74 -15.41
CA MET A 186 -16.97 -0.57 -15.92
C MET A 186 -17.02 0.46 -17.07
N PRO A 187 -18.11 0.53 -17.85
CA PRO A 187 -18.25 1.50 -18.94
C PRO A 187 -18.17 2.99 -18.53
N ASP A 188 -18.39 3.31 -17.25
CA ASP A 188 -18.23 4.66 -16.70
C ASP A 188 -16.79 4.96 -16.23
N ASN A 189 -15.85 4.04 -16.47
CA ASN A 189 -14.46 4.04 -16.01
C ASN A 189 -14.27 3.81 -14.50
N SER A 190 -15.31 3.45 -13.75
CA SER A 190 -15.13 3.01 -12.37
C SER A 190 -14.36 1.69 -12.34
N THR A 191 -13.42 1.58 -11.40
CA THR A 191 -12.58 0.39 -11.24
C THR A 191 -12.71 -0.20 -9.85
N ALA A 192 -12.59 -1.52 -9.75
CA ALA A 192 -12.49 -2.24 -8.48
C ALA A 192 -11.51 -3.39 -8.62
N GLU A 193 -10.72 -3.62 -7.57
CA GLU A 193 -9.72 -4.69 -7.49
C GLU A 193 -10.12 -5.72 -6.44
N TYR A 194 -9.88 -6.98 -6.76
CA TYR A 194 -10.15 -8.13 -5.90
C TYR A 194 -8.92 -9.02 -5.88
N GLN A 195 -8.40 -9.32 -4.69
CA GLN A 195 -7.20 -10.13 -4.55
C GLN A 195 -7.54 -11.54 -4.08
N VAL A 196 -6.82 -12.52 -4.62
CA VAL A 196 -6.94 -13.95 -4.28
C VAL A 196 -5.55 -14.50 -3.98
N ASN A 197 -5.42 -15.23 -2.89
CA ASN A 197 -4.17 -15.93 -2.57
C ASN A 197 -4.04 -17.18 -3.44
N HIS A 198 -2.88 -17.38 -4.08
CA HIS A 198 -2.57 -18.51 -4.94
C HIS A 198 -2.81 -19.86 -4.25
N ALA A 199 -2.53 -19.98 -2.95
CA ALA A 199 -2.76 -21.20 -2.17
C ALA A 199 -4.25 -21.60 -2.08
N GLN A 200 -5.17 -20.67 -2.37
CA GLN A 200 -6.61 -20.96 -2.40
C GLN A 200 -7.07 -21.51 -3.74
N LEU A 201 -6.24 -21.37 -4.78
CA LEU A 201 -6.56 -21.82 -6.13
C LEU A 201 -6.24 -23.31 -6.32
N PRO A 202 -7.00 -23.99 -7.20
CA PRO A 202 -6.69 -25.38 -7.54
C PRO A 202 -5.35 -25.50 -8.29
N GLU A 203 -4.72 -26.67 -8.21
CA GLU A 203 -3.53 -26.99 -9.00
C GLU A 203 -3.84 -26.88 -10.52
N ASN A 204 -3.06 -26.08 -11.25
CA ASN A 204 -3.32 -25.65 -12.63
C ASN A 204 -4.55 -24.74 -12.80
N ALA A 205 -4.74 -23.80 -11.88
CA ALA A 205 -5.81 -22.81 -11.97
C ALA A 205 -5.74 -22.01 -13.27
N THR A 206 -6.91 -21.76 -13.83
CA THR A 206 -7.09 -20.88 -14.98
C THR A 206 -7.53 -19.49 -14.53
N GLY A 207 -7.47 -18.51 -15.43
CA GLY A 207 -8.03 -17.19 -15.18
C GLY A 207 -9.53 -17.24 -14.78
N TYR A 208 -10.24 -18.30 -15.17
CA TYR A 208 -11.65 -18.48 -14.82
C TYR A 208 -11.81 -18.87 -13.35
N ASN A 209 -10.93 -19.74 -12.84
CA ASN A 209 -10.87 -20.08 -11.42
C ASN A 209 -10.56 -18.82 -10.60
N LEU A 210 -9.53 -18.07 -10.99
CA LEU A 210 -9.15 -16.82 -10.35
C LEU A 210 -10.30 -15.79 -10.34
N THR A 211 -10.95 -15.56 -11.48
CA THR A 211 -12.10 -14.65 -11.58
C THR A 211 -13.25 -15.10 -10.66
N THR A 212 -13.56 -16.40 -10.68
CA THR A 212 -14.66 -16.98 -9.92
C THR A 212 -14.43 -16.85 -8.42
N ASP A 213 -13.23 -17.17 -7.94
CA ASP A 213 -12.90 -17.09 -6.52
C ASP A 213 -12.84 -15.64 -6.04
N ALA A 214 -12.23 -14.75 -6.82
CA ALA A 214 -12.19 -13.32 -6.54
C ALA A 214 -13.59 -12.73 -6.36
N PHE A 215 -14.51 -13.03 -7.28
CA PHE A 215 -15.87 -12.52 -7.23
C PHE A 215 -16.73 -13.17 -6.15
N ASN A 216 -16.60 -14.48 -5.94
CA ASN A 216 -17.34 -15.17 -4.88
C ASN A 216 -16.92 -14.70 -3.48
N MET A 217 -15.62 -14.52 -3.23
CA MET A 217 -15.09 -14.03 -1.96
C MET A 217 -15.57 -12.61 -1.65
N ASN A 218 -15.75 -11.78 -2.68
CA ASN A 218 -16.18 -10.39 -2.55
C ASN A 218 -17.68 -10.18 -2.80
N ASN A 219 -18.46 -11.26 -2.91
CA ASN A 219 -19.90 -11.24 -3.16
C ASN A 219 -20.28 -10.40 -4.41
N VAL A 220 -19.44 -10.44 -5.44
CA VAL A 220 -19.65 -9.82 -6.74
C VAL A 220 -20.46 -10.77 -7.61
N SER A 221 -21.66 -10.35 -8.00
CA SER A 221 -22.47 -11.14 -8.93
C SER A 221 -21.90 -11.09 -10.33
N PHE A 222 -21.74 -12.22 -11.01
CA PHE A 222 -21.31 -12.25 -12.41
C PHE A 222 -22.02 -13.34 -13.21
N THR A 223 -21.98 -13.25 -14.53
CA THR A 223 -22.44 -14.29 -15.45
C THR A 223 -21.36 -14.50 -16.51
N ALA A 224 -20.80 -15.71 -16.52
CA ALA A 224 -19.80 -16.12 -17.50
C ALA A 224 -20.18 -17.50 -18.04
N PRO A 225 -21.04 -17.59 -19.05
CA PRO A 225 -21.50 -18.87 -19.58
C PRO A 225 -20.39 -19.60 -20.34
N ASP A 226 -20.38 -20.92 -20.23
CA ASP A 226 -19.48 -21.79 -21.00
C ASP A 226 -19.94 -21.89 -22.46
N SER A 227 -18.97 -21.89 -23.38
CA SER A 227 -19.18 -21.98 -24.83
C SER A 227 -18.22 -22.99 -25.45
N GLN A 228 -18.38 -23.30 -26.74
CA GLN A 228 -17.42 -24.16 -27.45
C GLN A 228 -15.99 -23.58 -27.52
N TYR A 229 -15.79 -22.31 -27.13
CA TYR A 229 -14.51 -21.61 -27.09
C TYR A 229 -14.07 -21.28 -25.65
N GLY A 230 -14.74 -21.84 -24.64
CA GLY A 230 -14.54 -21.53 -23.23
C GLY A 230 -15.53 -20.49 -22.70
N HIS A 231 -15.35 -20.14 -21.43
CA HIS A 231 -16.08 -19.12 -20.71
C HIS A 231 -15.77 -17.73 -21.27
N TYR A 232 -16.79 -16.89 -21.32
CA TYR A 232 -16.64 -15.48 -21.64
C TYR A 232 -17.47 -14.65 -20.67
N MET A 233 -17.01 -13.43 -20.38
CA MET A 233 -17.72 -12.56 -19.46
C MET A 233 -18.93 -11.92 -20.14
N GLU A 234 -20.12 -12.13 -19.58
CA GLU A 234 -21.37 -11.52 -20.07
C GLU A 234 -21.80 -10.37 -19.16
N ASN A 235 -21.72 -10.57 -17.84
CA ASN A 235 -22.24 -9.64 -16.84
C ASN A 235 -21.34 -9.59 -15.60
N ILE A 236 -21.08 -8.38 -15.09
CA ILE A 236 -20.45 -8.14 -13.78
C ILE A 236 -21.32 -7.13 -13.04
N SER A 237 -21.68 -7.42 -11.78
CA SER A 237 -22.46 -6.55 -10.89
C SER A 237 -23.77 -6.04 -11.51
N GLY A 238 -24.43 -6.86 -12.34
CA GLY A 238 -25.67 -6.49 -13.02
C GLY A 238 -25.47 -5.70 -14.31
N VAL A 239 -24.23 -5.35 -14.67
CA VAL A 239 -23.87 -4.63 -15.90
C VAL A 239 -23.44 -5.64 -16.96
N GLY A 240 -24.30 -5.85 -17.95
CA GLY A 240 -24.06 -6.78 -19.07
C GLY A 240 -23.78 -6.06 -20.37
N ALA A 241 -22.98 -6.70 -21.23
CA ALA A 241 -22.76 -6.21 -22.58
C ALA A 241 -24.10 -6.15 -23.36
N PRO A 242 -24.44 -5.02 -24.00
CA PRO A 242 -25.70 -4.86 -24.69
C PRO A 242 -25.75 -5.67 -26.00
N SER A 243 -26.95 -6.12 -26.38
CA SER A 243 -27.19 -6.93 -27.59
C SER A 243 -26.85 -6.21 -28.91
N ASP A 244 -26.62 -4.89 -28.86
CA ASP A 244 -26.25 -4.08 -30.02
C ASP A 244 -24.72 -4.00 -30.24
N TYR A 245 -23.93 -4.66 -29.39
CA TYR A 245 -22.46 -4.67 -29.43
C TYR A 245 -21.84 -3.27 -29.34
N SER A 246 -22.53 -2.31 -28.71
CA SER A 246 -21.96 -0.98 -28.46
C SER A 246 -20.73 -1.02 -27.55
N TRP A 247 -20.57 -2.09 -26.75
CA TRP A 247 -19.35 -2.50 -26.07
C TRP A 247 -19.42 -3.99 -25.68
N TRP A 248 -18.29 -4.57 -25.28
CA TRP A 248 -18.17 -5.94 -24.77
C TRP A 248 -17.11 -6.01 -23.66
N TRP A 249 -17.07 -7.11 -22.90
CA TRP A 249 -16.01 -7.35 -21.93
C TRP A 249 -14.75 -7.85 -22.63
N SER A 250 -13.65 -7.11 -22.54
CA SER A 250 -12.31 -7.52 -22.96
C SER A 250 -11.52 -8.00 -21.73
N LEU A 251 -10.71 -9.03 -21.94
CA LEU A 251 -9.79 -9.57 -20.94
C LEU A 251 -8.40 -8.97 -21.17
N TYR A 252 -7.80 -8.43 -20.12
CA TYR A 252 -6.43 -7.93 -20.13
C TYR A 252 -5.58 -8.73 -19.14
N LEU A 253 -4.30 -8.90 -19.49
CA LEU A 253 -3.28 -9.53 -18.68
C LEU A 253 -2.23 -8.49 -18.32
N TRP A 254 -1.75 -8.53 -17.10
CA TRP A 254 -0.65 -7.68 -16.67
C TRP A 254 0.67 -8.24 -17.19
N ASN A 255 1.41 -7.40 -17.89
CA ASN A 255 2.78 -7.70 -18.30
C ASN A 255 3.73 -7.01 -17.34
N GLU A 256 4.33 -7.80 -16.44
CA GLU A 256 5.29 -7.31 -15.44
C GLU A 256 6.56 -6.73 -16.08
N THR A 257 6.98 -7.25 -17.24
CA THR A 257 8.23 -6.81 -17.89
C THR A 257 8.17 -5.37 -18.37
N ASN A 258 7.00 -4.90 -18.79
CA ASN A 258 6.80 -3.53 -19.27
C ASN A 258 5.84 -2.71 -18.39
N SER A 259 5.41 -3.27 -17.25
CA SER A 259 4.46 -2.68 -16.31
C SER A 259 3.21 -2.12 -17.01
N ALA A 260 2.62 -2.92 -17.91
CA ALA A 260 1.48 -2.49 -18.71
C ALA A 260 0.42 -3.59 -18.86
N TRP A 261 -0.83 -3.15 -19.02
CA TRP A 261 -1.95 -4.03 -19.37
C TRP A 261 -1.94 -4.33 -20.87
N GLU A 262 -1.98 -5.62 -21.21
CA GLU A 262 -2.05 -6.11 -22.59
C GLU A 262 -3.34 -6.89 -22.81
N GLU A 263 -4.05 -6.65 -23.92
CA GLU A 263 -5.28 -7.38 -24.23
C GLU A 263 -4.93 -8.86 -24.50
N SER A 264 -5.63 -9.76 -23.80
CA SER A 264 -5.40 -11.19 -23.89
C SER A 264 -5.67 -11.71 -25.31
N GLN A 265 -4.72 -12.48 -25.84
CA GLN A 265 -4.87 -13.17 -27.13
C GLN A 265 -5.58 -14.52 -27.00
N VAL A 266 -5.85 -14.94 -25.76
CA VAL A 266 -6.48 -16.22 -25.42
C VAL A 266 -7.72 -16.00 -24.56
N GLY A 267 -8.63 -16.97 -24.57
CA GLY A 267 -9.79 -16.98 -23.68
C GLY A 267 -9.37 -17.22 -22.22
N ILE A 268 -10.25 -16.86 -21.28
CA ILE A 268 -9.96 -16.90 -19.85
C ILE A 268 -9.57 -18.30 -19.34
N ASP A 269 -10.11 -19.37 -19.92
CA ASP A 269 -9.76 -20.76 -19.56
C ASP A 269 -8.36 -21.19 -20.01
N ALA A 270 -7.77 -20.47 -20.96
CA ALA A 270 -6.42 -20.73 -21.47
C ALA A 270 -5.37 -19.81 -20.83
N VAL A 271 -5.79 -18.90 -19.94
CA VAL A 271 -4.88 -18.12 -19.11
C VAL A 271 -4.44 -19.01 -17.95
N GLU A 272 -3.19 -19.44 -17.98
CA GLU A 272 -2.58 -20.19 -16.88
C GLU A 272 -2.23 -19.23 -15.75
N VAL A 273 -2.76 -19.50 -14.56
CA VAL A 273 -2.44 -18.73 -13.35
C VAL A 273 -1.27 -19.43 -12.67
N SER A 274 -0.09 -18.81 -12.73
CA SER A 274 1.16 -19.39 -12.23
C SER A 274 1.97 -18.37 -11.45
N HIS A 275 3.06 -18.85 -10.84
CA HIS A 275 3.98 -18.05 -10.01
C HIS A 275 4.67 -16.90 -10.77
N HIS A 276 4.71 -16.95 -12.11
CA HIS A 276 5.38 -15.98 -12.97
C HIS A 276 4.40 -15.13 -13.80
N GLN A 277 3.08 -15.36 -13.68
CA GLN A 277 2.04 -14.58 -14.37
C GLN A 277 0.73 -14.65 -13.60
N PRO A 278 0.26 -13.55 -12.94
CA PRO A 278 -1.15 -13.56 -12.53
C PRO A 278 -1.79 -12.23 -12.07
N HIS A 279 -1.93 -11.23 -12.94
CA HIS A 279 -3.01 -10.25 -12.75
C HIS A 279 -3.85 -10.14 -14.02
N ILE A 280 -5.16 -10.15 -13.83
CA ILE A 280 -6.14 -10.08 -14.92
C ILE A 280 -7.06 -8.89 -14.71
N ALA A 281 -7.55 -8.32 -15.81
CA ALA A 281 -8.57 -7.30 -15.76
C ALA A 281 -9.71 -7.57 -16.75
N TRP A 282 -10.94 -7.40 -16.27
CA TRP A 282 -12.15 -7.37 -17.08
C TRP A 282 -12.53 -5.92 -17.38
N VAL A 283 -12.41 -5.52 -18.64
CA VAL A 283 -12.54 -4.12 -19.05
C VAL A 283 -13.66 -3.99 -20.07
N ALA A 284 -14.60 -3.06 -19.85
CA ALA A 284 -15.56 -2.69 -20.87
C ALA A 284 -14.83 -2.06 -22.07
N SER A 285 -15.04 -2.57 -23.29
CA SER A 285 -14.27 -2.17 -24.48
C SER A 285 -14.41 -0.71 -24.89
N ASN A 286 -15.38 0.01 -24.32
CA ASN A 286 -15.59 1.46 -24.49
C ASN A 286 -15.02 2.31 -23.33
N ALA A 287 -14.43 1.69 -22.31
CA ALA A 287 -13.77 2.39 -21.22
C ALA A 287 -12.36 2.87 -21.63
N ASN A 288 -11.84 3.86 -20.92
CA ASN A 288 -10.52 4.42 -21.14
C ASN A 288 -9.47 3.61 -20.39
N ILE A 289 -8.76 2.74 -21.11
CA ILE A 289 -7.73 1.86 -20.56
C ILE A 289 -6.61 2.60 -19.81
N SER A 290 -6.34 3.88 -20.14
CA SER A 290 -5.35 4.69 -19.42
C SER A 290 -5.73 4.96 -17.96
N ASN A 291 -6.98 4.72 -17.58
CA ASN A 291 -7.46 4.83 -16.19
C ASN A 291 -7.42 3.48 -15.46
N LEU A 292 -6.98 2.40 -16.09
CA LEU A 292 -6.92 1.09 -15.46
C LEU A 292 -5.75 1.10 -14.48
N PRO A 293 -6.01 0.92 -13.17
CA PRO A 293 -4.94 0.94 -12.19
C PRO A 293 -3.97 -0.22 -12.47
N THR A 294 -2.70 -0.01 -12.12
CA THR A 294 -1.78 -1.12 -11.98
C THR A 294 -2.32 -2.08 -10.93
N PRO A 295 -2.15 -3.39 -11.07
CA PRO A 295 -2.44 -4.30 -9.97
C PRO A 295 -1.77 -3.80 -8.71
N THR A 296 -2.50 -3.79 -7.61
CA THR A 296 -1.89 -3.56 -6.31
C THR A 296 -1.00 -4.77 -6.07
N GLU A 297 0.31 -4.57 -6.19
CA GLU A 297 1.27 -5.42 -5.51
C GLU A 297 1.02 -5.21 -4.01
N GLU A 298 0.10 -5.99 -3.43
CA GLU A 298 0.25 -6.27 -2.00
C GLU A 298 1.50 -7.12 -1.91
N VAL A 299 2.59 -6.43 -1.60
CA VAL A 299 3.86 -7.01 -1.25
C VAL A 299 3.61 -7.95 -0.08
N TYR A 300 3.38 -9.22 -0.40
CA TYR A 300 3.58 -10.29 0.54
C TYR A 300 5.07 -10.54 0.62
N ASP A 301 5.72 -9.66 1.36
CA ASP A 301 6.84 -10.07 2.16
C ASP A 301 6.69 -9.45 3.54
N VAL A 302 5.90 -10.07 4.42
CA VAL A 302 6.01 -9.80 5.86
C VAL A 302 7.29 -10.45 6.43
N GLY A 303 8.31 -10.68 5.58
CA GLY A 303 9.73 -10.68 5.93
C GLY A 303 10.47 -9.39 5.51
N HIS A 304 10.13 -8.75 4.38
CA HIS A 304 10.98 -7.68 3.80
C HIS A 304 10.31 -6.33 3.43
N SER A 305 8.99 -6.15 3.58
CA SER A 305 8.27 -4.95 3.09
C SER A 305 7.37 -4.27 4.13
N THR A 306 7.92 -3.95 5.29
CA THR A 306 7.26 -3.05 6.24
C THR A 306 7.18 -1.64 5.67
N VAL A 307 6.10 -0.90 5.97
CA VAL A 307 5.94 0.51 5.56
C VAL A 307 6.19 1.46 6.72
N THR A 308 6.90 2.55 6.43
CA THR A 308 7.10 3.69 7.34
C THR A 308 6.47 4.93 6.74
N TYR A 309 5.59 5.59 7.48
CA TYR A 309 4.87 6.78 7.03
C TYR A 309 5.46 8.06 7.62
N ILE A 310 5.36 9.15 6.88
CA ILE A 310 5.58 10.51 7.37
C ILE A 310 4.24 11.26 7.35
N VAL A 311 3.78 11.64 8.53
CA VAL A 311 2.58 12.46 8.77
C VAL A 311 3.03 13.89 9.01
N ASP A 312 2.42 14.86 8.33
CA ASP A 312 2.75 16.27 8.52
C ASP A 312 2.08 16.90 9.75
N ARG A 313 2.41 18.18 9.98
CA ARG A 313 1.90 18.99 11.10
C ARG A 313 0.38 19.19 11.11
N ASN A 314 -0.32 18.89 10.02
CA ASN A 314 -1.78 18.96 9.94
C ASN A 314 -2.42 17.59 10.17
N GLY A 315 -1.64 16.56 10.53
CA GLY A 315 -2.15 15.20 10.73
C GLY A 315 -2.43 14.47 9.41
N GLN A 316 -1.78 14.85 8.30
CA GLN A 316 -1.99 14.21 7.00
C GLN A 316 -0.82 13.33 6.62
N LYS A 317 -1.08 12.10 6.15
CA LYS A 317 -0.08 11.25 5.51
C LYS A 317 0.42 11.94 4.24
N ARG A 318 1.73 12.15 4.17
CA ARG A 318 2.41 12.82 3.05
C ARG A 318 3.27 11.86 2.24
N VAL A 319 4.00 10.99 2.92
CA VAL A 319 4.96 10.09 2.29
C VAL A 319 4.87 8.71 2.92
N ALA A 320 4.98 7.67 2.10
CA ALA A 320 5.16 6.29 2.51
C ALA A 320 6.48 5.74 1.94
N TRP A 321 7.25 5.08 2.78
CA TRP A 321 8.47 4.38 2.41
C TRP A 321 8.30 2.90 2.71
N VAL A 322 8.57 2.04 1.74
CA VAL A 322 8.35 0.58 1.83
C VAL A 322 9.68 -0.14 1.86
N GLY A 323 9.77 -1.19 2.68
CA GLY A 323 10.96 -2.02 2.84
C GLY A 323 12.04 -1.39 3.72
N SER A 324 13.25 -1.92 3.63
CA SER A 324 14.44 -1.45 4.39
C SER A 324 15.54 -0.81 3.54
N ASP A 325 15.45 -0.92 2.21
CA ASP A 325 16.53 -0.52 1.28
C ASP A 325 16.56 0.99 0.98
N TRP A 326 15.83 1.79 1.75
CA TRP A 326 15.75 3.22 1.59
C TRP A 326 16.96 3.93 2.19
N SER A 327 17.34 5.06 1.58
CA SER A 327 18.41 5.92 2.07
C SER A 327 17.93 6.74 3.27
N PRO A 328 18.55 6.61 4.46
CA PRO A 328 18.19 7.43 5.62
C PRO A 328 18.33 8.93 5.33
N ASP A 329 19.28 9.32 4.48
CA ASP A 329 19.49 10.71 4.10
C ASP A 329 18.33 11.25 3.26
N GLU A 330 17.81 10.47 2.30
CA GLU A 330 16.67 10.87 1.46
C GLU A 330 15.36 10.92 2.26
N PHE A 331 15.18 9.99 3.20
CA PHE A 331 14.05 10.04 4.12
C PHE A 331 14.13 11.26 5.03
N LEU A 332 15.33 11.59 5.52
CA LEU A 332 15.54 12.76 6.35
C LEU A 332 15.30 14.07 5.57
N GLU A 333 15.59 14.11 4.27
CA GLU A 333 15.19 15.22 3.40
C GLU A 333 13.65 15.37 3.35
N ASP A 334 12.92 14.26 3.22
CA ASP A 334 11.45 14.27 3.23
C ASP A 334 10.89 14.77 4.58
N ILE A 335 11.46 14.35 5.71
CA ILE A 335 11.10 14.88 7.04
C ILE A 335 11.35 16.39 7.08
N ARG A 336 12.56 16.83 6.70
CA ARG A 336 12.98 18.25 6.78
C ARG A 336 12.14 19.15 5.88
N ALA A 337 11.59 18.64 4.79
CA ALA A 337 10.67 19.38 3.93
C ALA A 337 9.32 19.71 4.62
N LEU A 338 9.00 19.07 5.75
CA LEU A 338 7.75 19.22 6.49
C LEU A 338 7.88 19.98 7.83
N ILE A 339 9.11 20.33 8.24
CA ILE A 339 9.42 21.13 9.45
C ILE A 339 9.38 22.62 9.12
#